data_AF-A0A832ZE02-F1
#
_entry.id   AF-A0A832ZE02-F1
#
_cell.length_a   1.000
_cell.length_b   1.000
_cell.length_c   1.000
_cell.angle_alpha   90.00
_cell.angle_beta   90.00
_cell.angle_gamma   90.00
#
_symmetry.space_group_name_H-M   'P 1'
#
loop_
_entity.id
_entity.type
_entity.pdbx_description
1 polymer ?
#
loop_
_entity_poly.entity_id
_entity_poly.type
_entity_poly.pdbx_seq_one_letter_code
_entity_poly.pdbx_strand_id
1 'polypeptide(L)'
;YRDGEDLTLKPLPIRRQHLESVVEQTERWRIAEGIITDDPDTLEKFFLKAIEDGAEGVMVKAIHDRSIYQAGARGWLWIKYKRDYKSEMMDTVDLVVIGAFYGKGRRGGRFGALLMAAYDPDTDTFKSVCKVGSGFTDEDLERLDDMLKPYIRQTKPPRVDSTMRPDVWVEPALVAEIIGAELTLSPIHTCCYGWAKSGAGISIRFPRFIRWRPDKRPEDATTTKELFEMYKRQLRKVEEPKATPR
;
A
#
# COMPACT_ATOMS: atom_id res chain seq x y z
N TYR A 1 23.28 1.72 -23.76
CA TYR A 1 24.61 1.49 -24.32
C TYR A 1 24.46 0.50 -25.44
N ARG A 2 25.07 0.76 -26.59
CA ARG A 2 25.00 -0.14 -27.76
C ARG A 2 26.25 0.06 -28.61
N ASP A 3 26.93 -1.03 -28.98
CA ASP A 3 28.03 -1.03 -29.96
C ASP A 3 29.10 0.05 -29.72
N GLY A 4 29.44 0.31 -28.45
CA GLY A 4 30.41 1.34 -28.08
C GLY A 4 29.81 2.71 -27.76
N GLU A 5 28.56 2.98 -28.16
CA GLU A 5 27.87 4.26 -27.94
C GLU A 5 27.13 4.30 -26.60
N ASP A 6 27.45 5.32 -25.81
CA ASP A 6 26.65 5.68 -24.65
C ASP A 6 25.39 6.44 -25.06
N LEU A 7 24.25 5.80 -24.83
CA LEU A 7 22.93 6.35 -25.11
C LEU A 7 22.34 7.09 -23.90
N THR A 8 22.96 7.08 -22.71
CA THR A 8 22.35 7.63 -21.48
C THR A 8 22.00 9.11 -21.60
N LEU A 9 22.81 9.89 -22.31
CA LEU A 9 22.58 11.32 -22.56
C LEU A 9 21.63 11.59 -23.73
N LYS A 10 21.14 10.55 -24.43
CA LYS A 10 20.19 10.71 -25.53
C LYS A 10 18.74 10.76 -24.98
N PRO A 11 17.86 11.57 -25.60
CA PRO A 11 16.43 11.57 -25.31
C PRO A 11 15.80 10.18 -25.38
N LEU A 12 14.79 9.93 -24.54
CA LEU A 12 14.08 8.65 -24.48
C LEU A 12 13.58 8.16 -25.85
N PRO A 13 12.99 8.99 -26.74
CA PRO A 13 12.54 8.53 -28.05
C PRO A 13 13.67 7.91 -28.88
N ILE A 14 14.84 8.54 -28.90
CA ILE A 14 16.02 8.02 -29.62
C ILE A 14 16.44 6.67 -29.03
N ARG A 15 16.55 6.59 -27.69
CA ARG A 15 16.91 5.34 -27.00
C ARG A 15 15.92 4.22 -27.30
N ARG A 16 14.63 4.52 -27.36
CA ARG A 16 13.57 3.56 -27.68
C ARG A 16 13.67 3.08 -29.12
N GLN A 17 13.93 3.96 -30.08
CA GLN A 17 14.15 3.59 -31.48
C GLN A 17 15.35 2.64 -31.63
N HIS A 18 16.46 2.90 -30.93
CA HIS A 18 17.59 1.96 -30.91
C HIS A 18 17.20 0.59 -30.34
N LEU A 19 16.40 0.54 -29.28
CA LEU A 19 15.89 -0.71 -28.71
C LEU A 19 15.00 -1.47 -29.70
N GLU A 20 14.07 -0.78 -30.34
CA GLU A 20 13.13 -1.33 -31.33
C GLU A 20 13.86 -1.89 -32.55
N SER A 21 14.97 -1.29 -32.97
CA SER A 21 15.78 -1.78 -34.09
C SER A 21 16.56 -3.07 -33.82
N VAL A 22 16.67 -3.49 -32.55
CA VAL A 22 17.52 -4.64 -32.15
C VAL A 22 16.69 -5.81 -31.62
N VAL A 23 15.57 -5.52 -30.96
CA VAL A 23 14.76 -6.56 -30.33
C VAL A 23 13.81 -7.16 -31.36
N GLU A 24 14.15 -8.38 -31.80
CA GLU A 24 13.20 -9.25 -32.49
C GLU A 24 12.15 -9.74 -31.48
N GLN A 25 10.89 -9.34 -31.68
CA GLN A 25 9.83 -9.66 -30.74
C GLN A 25 9.34 -11.09 -30.95
N THR A 26 9.26 -11.85 -29.86
CA THR A 26 8.83 -13.25 -29.81
C THR A 26 7.79 -13.42 -28.70
N GLU A 27 7.33 -14.65 -28.45
CA GLU A 27 6.51 -14.93 -27.26
C GLU A 27 7.26 -14.73 -25.94
N ARG A 28 8.59 -14.90 -25.95
CA ARG A 28 9.43 -14.75 -24.74
C ARG A 28 9.97 -13.34 -24.54
N TRP A 29 10.16 -12.59 -25.62
CA TRP A 29 10.77 -11.25 -25.59
C TRP A 29 9.87 -10.25 -26.28
N ARG A 30 9.40 -9.24 -25.54
CA ARG A 30 8.61 -8.15 -26.09
C ARG A 30 9.09 -6.83 -25.54
N ILE A 31 8.96 -5.79 -26.35
CA ILE A 31 9.13 -4.42 -25.87
C ILE A 31 7.87 -4.04 -25.09
N ALA A 32 8.05 -3.33 -23.99
CA ALA A 32 6.91 -2.84 -23.20
C ALA A 32 5.96 -2.01 -24.09
N GLU A 33 4.68 -2.39 -24.07
CA GLU A 33 3.60 -1.64 -24.70
C GLU A 33 3.59 -0.20 -24.17
N GLY A 34 3.32 0.75 -25.05
CA GLY A 34 3.28 2.16 -24.68
C GLY A 34 2.59 3.00 -25.74
N ILE A 35 2.10 4.15 -25.31
CA ILE A 35 1.49 5.18 -26.14
C ILE A 35 2.24 6.51 -25.96
N ILE A 36 2.13 7.40 -26.95
CA ILE A 36 2.50 8.81 -26.82
C ILE A 36 1.20 9.60 -26.84
N THR A 37 0.96 10.38 -25.79
CA THR A 37 -0.25 11.18 -25.65
C THR A 37 0.06 12.46 -24.87
N ASP A 38 -0.59 13.55 -25.24
CA ASP A 38 -0.72 14.79 -24.46
C ASP A 38 -2.11 14.91 -23.81
N ASP A 39 -3.04 14.00 -24.14
CA ASP A 39 -4.39 13.91 -23.59
C ASP A 39 -4.44 13.02 -22.34
N PRO A 40 -4.88 13.56 -21.18
CA PRO A 40 -5.10 12.80 -19.95
C PRO A 40 -6.12 11.67 -20.07
N ASP A 41 -7.18 11.81 -20.88
CA ASP A 41 -8.21 10.78 -21.01
C ASP A 41 -7.69 9.54 -21.74
N THR A 42 -6.82 9.76 -22.73
CA THR A 42 -6.12 8.69 -23.43
C THR A 42 -5.11 7.98 -22.52
N LEU A 43 -4.38 8.71 -21.67
CA LEU A 43 -3.53 8.11 -20.63
C LEU A 43 -4.37 7.25 -19.68
N GLU A 44 -5.54 7.73 -19.29
CA GLU A 44 -6.43 7.03 -18.38
C GLU A 44 -6.93 5.71 -18.97
N LYS A 45 -7.37 5.70 -20.23
CA LYS A 45 -7.78 4.48 -20.92
C LYS A 45 -6.65 3.46 -21.01
N PHE A 46 -5.43 3.91 -21.32
CA PHE A 46 -4.26 3.05 -21.37
C PHE A 46 -3.88 2.49 -19.99
N PHE A 47 -4.01 3.32 -18.95
CA PHE A 47 -3.81 2.89 -17.58
C PHE A 47 -4.81 1.79 -17.18
N LEU A 48 -6.11 1.98 -17.45
CA LEU A 48 -7.14 0.99 -17.14
C LEU A 48 -6.91 -0.34 -17.89
N LYS A 49 -6.54 -0.27 -19.16
CA LYS A 49 -6.16 -1.45 -19.95
C LYS A 49 -4.96 -2.19 -19.32
N ALA A 50 -3.91 -1.46 -18.94
CA ALA A 50 -2.74 -2.07 -18.31
C ALA A 50 -3.09 -2.80 -16.99
N ILE A 51 -4.05 -2.27 -16.22
CA ILE A 51 -4.57 -2.94 -15.02
C ILE A 51 -5.36 -4.21 -15.39
N GLU A 52 -6.21 -4.14 -16.42
CA GLU A 52 -6.98 -5.30 -16.91
C GLU A 52 -6.06 -6.43 -17.39
N ASP A 53 -4.95 -6.07 -18.03
CA ASP A 53 -3.88 -6.99 -18.47
C ASP A 53 -3.00 -7.50 -17.30
N GLY A 54 -3.34 -7.15 -16.05
CA GLY A 54 -2.68 -7.66 -14.83
C GLY A 54 -1.44 -6.88 -14.39
N ALA A 55 -1.14 -5.71 -14.96
CA ALA A 55 -0.04 -4.86 -14.52
C ALA A 55 -0.38 -4.07 -13.23
N GLU A 56 0.64 -3.60 -12.51
CA GLU A 56 0.44 -2.72 -11.33
C GLU A 56 -0.02 -1.30 -11.70
N GLY A 57 0.16 -0.91 -12.95
CA GLY A 57 -0.09 0.43 -13.50
C GLY A 57 0.80 0.73 -14.69
N VAL A 58 1.02 2.02 -14.98
CA VAL A 58 1.82 2.48 -16.12
C VAL A 58 3.01 3.32 -15.65
N MET A 59 4.05 3.36 -16.49
CA MET A 59 5.18 4.28 -16.33
C MET A 59 5.02 5.43 -17.31
N VAL A 60 4.75 6.63 -16.81
CA VAL A 60 4.69 7.87 -17.60
C VAL A 60 6.11 8.41 -17.72
N LYS A 61 6.58 8.62 -18.96
CA LYS A 61 7.96 9.03 -19.21
C LYS A 61 8.01 10.26 -20.09
N ALA A 62 8.74 11.28 -19.67
CA ALA A 62 8.99 12.48 -20.47
C ALA A 62 9.70 12.11 -21.77
N ILE A 63 9.34 12.80 -22.87
CA ILE A 63 9.91 12.58 -24.21
C ILE A 63 10.65 13.79 -24.79
N HIS A 64 10.65 14.94 -24.09
CA HIS A 64 11.36 16.14 -24.51
C HIS A 64 12.89 15.91 -24.61
N ASP A 65 13.64 16.83 -25.20
CA ASP A 65 15.08 16.65 -25.47
C ASP A 65 15.93 16.37 -24.21
N ARG A 66 15.51 16.86 -23.04
CA ARG A 66 16.17 16.57 -21.76
C ARG A 66 15.78 15.23 -21.11
N SER A 67 15.09 14.33 -21.82
CA SER A 67 14.59 13.03 -21.31
C SER A 67 15.68 11.95 -21.25
N ILE A 68 16.84 12.33 -20.73
CA ILE A 68 18.02 11.49 -20.57
C ILE A 68 17.78 10.37 -19.55
N TYR A 69 18.64 9.36 -19.57
CA TYR A 69 18.68 8.34 -18.53
C TYR A 69 19.48 8.84 -17.32
N GLN A 70 18.82 9.06 -16.20
CA GLN A 70 19.48 9.51 -14.96
C GLN A 70 19.76 8.32 -14.04
N ALA A 71 20.95 7.73 -14.18
CA ALA A 71 21.37 6.61 -13.35
C ALA A 71 21.44 6.99 -11.87
N GLY A 72 20.82 6.18 -11.00
CA GLY A 72 20.84 6.38 -9.54
C GLY A 72 20.03 7.58 -9.02
N ALA A 73 19.38 8.34 -9.89
CA ALA A 73 18.61 9.52 -9.51
C ALA A 73 17.11 9.22 -9.40
N ARG A 74 16.45 9.94 -8.49
CA ARG A 74 14.99 10.01 -8.43
C ARG A 74 14.56 11.40 -8.90
N GLY A 75 13.72 11.44 -9.93
CA GLY A 75 13.27 12.69 -10.54
C GLY A 75 11.97 12.53 -11.29
N TRP A 76 11.57 13.58 -12.00
CA TRP A 76 10.27 13.67 -12.67
C TRP A 76 10.25 13.13 -14.10
N LEU A 77 11.40 12.71 -14.64
CA LEU A 77 11.44 12.18 -16.00
C LEU A 77 10.59 10.91 -16.12
N TRP A 78 10.55 10.07 -15.09
CA TRP A 78 9.74 8.86 -15.03
C TRP A 78 8.84 8.89 -13.79
N ILE A 79 7.53 8.84 -14.01
CA ILE A 79 6.51 8.81 -12.98
C ILE A 79 5.81 7.45 -13.04
N LYS A 80 5.72 6.79 -11.88
CA LYS A 80 4.90 5.59 -11.72
C LYS A 80 3.45 6.00 -11.47
N TYR A 81 2.54 5.61 -12.35
CA TYR A 81 1.11 5.82 -12.18
C TYR A 81 0.43 4.47 -11.93
N LYS A 82 0.13 4.20 -10.66
CA LYS A 82 -0.36 2.91 -10.15
C LYS A 82 -1.83 2.93 -9.78
N ARG A 83 -2.44 1.75 -9.73
CA ARG A 83 -3.79 1.53 -9.19
C ARG A 83 -3.99 2.11 -7.80
N ASP A 84 -2.97 2.08 -6.96
CA ASP A 84 -3.00 2.65 -5.60
C ASP A 84 -3.29 4.17 -5.56
N TYR A 85 -3.19 4.90 -6.69
CA TYR A 85 -3.59 6.31 -6.78
C TYR A 85 -5.07 6.49 -7.16
N LYS A 86 -5.77 5.42 -7.51
CA LYS A 86 -7.21 5.39 -7.85
C LYS A 86 -8.04 4.47 -6.96
N SER A 87 -7.42 3.44 -6.43
CA SER A 87 -7.97 2.48 -5.47
C SER A 87 -7.28 2.77 -4.15
N GLU A 88 -7.69 3.86 -3.51
CA GLU A 88 -7.69 3.86 -2.06
C GLU A 88 -8.95 3.09 -1.65
N MET A 89 -8.92 2.39 -0.52
CA MET A 89 -10.15 2.04 0.17
C MET A 89 -11.01 3.32 0.21
N MET A 90 -12.23 3.27 -0.33
CA MET A 90 -13.09 4.46 -0.38
C MET A 90 -13.36 5.04 1.01
N ASP A 91 -13.34 4.17 2.03
CA ASP A 91 -13.54 4.53 3.41
C ASP A 91 -12.25 4.26 4.20
N THR A 92 -11.89 5.17 5.10
CA THR A 92 -10.88 4.93 6.12
C THR A 92 -11.42 3.97 7.19
N VAL A 93 -10.53 3.39 7.98
CA VAL A 93 -10.88 2.51 9.09
C VAL A 93 -10.17 2.96 10.35
N ASP A 94 -10.86 2.86 11.48
CA ASP A 94 -10.30 3.20 12.78
C ASP A 94 -9.76 1.92 13.43
N LEU A 95 -8.46 1.86 13.68
CA LEU A 95 -7.79 0.67 14.21
C LEU A 95 -7.07 0.97 15.51
N VAL A 96 -6.98 -0.04 16.37
CA VAL A 96 -6.33 0.04 17.68
C VAL A 96 -4.87 -0.33 17.57
N VAL A 97 -4.01 0.44 18.25
CA VAL A 97 -2.59 0.10 18.40
C VAL A 97 -2.43 -1.04 19.40
N ILE A 98 -1.83 -2.15 18.97
CA ILE A 98 -1.59 -3.34 19.82
C ILE A 98 -0.10 -3.68 19.96
N GLY A 99 0.77 -2.95 19.26
CA GLY A 99 2.21 -3.13 19.33
C GLY A 99 2.97 -2.10 18.50
N ALA A 100 4.28 -2.02 18.70
CA ALA A 100 5.15 -1.11 17.95
C ALA A 100 6.47 -1.79 17.55
N PHE A 101 7.08 -1.26 16.49
CA PHE A 101 8.36 -1.71 15.95
C PHE A 101 9.34 -0.54 15.89
N TYR A 102 10.59 -0.81 16.24
CA TYR A 102 11.66 0.16 16.12
C TYR A 102 11.97 0.45 14.65
N GLY A 103 12.26 1.73 14.37
CA GLY A 103 12.79 2.16 13.09
C GLY A 103 14.17 1.56 12.82
N LYS A 104 14.57 1.56 11.54
CA LYS A 104 15.92 1.17 11.11
C LYS A 104 16.69 2.39 10.59
N GLY A 105 18.02 2.32 10.60
CA GLY A 105 18.89 3.35 10.04
C GLY A 105 18.83 4.67 10.82
N ARG A 106 18.58 5.80 10.13
CA ARG A 106 18.50 7.14 10.74
C ARG A 106 17.43 7.28 11.84
N ARG A 107 16.46 6.36 11.87
CA ARG A 107 15.39 6.29 12.88
C ARG A 107 15.60 5.14 13.88
N GLY A 108 16.81 4.60 13.97
CA GLY A 108 17.15 3.59 14.96
C GLY A 108 17.00 4.14 16.38
N GLY A 109 16.34 3.38 17.25
CA GLY A 109 16.10 3.74 18.65
C GLY A 109 14.74 4.37 18.96
N ARG A 110 13.94 4.72 17.94
CA ARG A 110 12.56 5.22 18.10
C ARG A 110 11.56 4.29 17.41
N PHE A 111 10.29 4.34 17.79
CA PHE A 111 9.24 3.62 17.07
C PHE A 111 9.04 4.20 15.67
N GLY A 112 8.99 3.31 14.67
CA GLY A 112 8.83 3.69 13.26
C GLY A 112 7.67 3.00 12.56
N ALA A 113 7.01 2.05 13.23
CA ALA A 113 5.80 1.41 12.74
C ALA A 113 4.95 0.86 13.88
N LEU A 114 3.65 0.75 13.65
CA LEU A 114 2.66 0.24 14.60
C LEU A 114 2.02 -1.04 14.07
N LEU A 115 1.70 -1.97 14.97
CA LEU A 115 0.82 -3.10 14.71
C LEU A 115 -0.61 -2.69 15.06
N MET A 116 -1.49 -2.74 14.06
CA MET A 116 -2.86 -2.26 14.15
C MET A 116 -3.86 -3.42 14.15
N ALA A 117 -4.96 -3.27 14.89
CA ALA A 117 -5.99 -4.29 15.03
C ALA A 117 -7.41 -3.73 14.91
N ALA A 118 -8.31 -4.57 14.41
CA ALA A 118 -9.75 -4.34 14.44
C ALA A 118 -10.35 -5.00 15.68
N TYR A 119 -11.48 -4.49 16.15
CA TYR A 119 -12.18 -5.04 17.30
C TYR A 119 -13.12 -6.18 16.88
N ASP A 120 -13.16 -7.26 17.65
CA ASP A 120 -14.09 -8.37 17.49
C ASP A 120 -15.05 -8.39 18.70
N PRO A 121 -16.27 -7.85 18.55
CA PRO A 121 -17.24 -7.80 19.64
C PRO A 121 -17.71 -9.17 20.12
N ASP A 122 -17.63 -10.21 19.29
CA ASP A 122 -18.13 -11.54 19.65
C ASP A 122 -17.19 -12.25 20.64
N THR A 123 -15.90 -11.95 20.57
CA THR A 123 -14.87 -12.55 21.44
C THR A 123 -14.25 -11.56 22.42
N ASP A 124 -14.62 -10.28 22.36
CA ASP A 124 -14.01 -9.16 23.08
C ASP A 124 -12.48 -9.11 22.90
N THR A 125 -12.02 -9.28 21.64
CA THR A 125 -10.59 -9.26 21.30
C THR A 125 -10.25 -8.31 20.16
N PHE A 126 -8.99 -7.88 20.11
CA PHE A 126 -8.41 -7.07 19.04
C PHE A 126 -7.61 -7.98 18.10
N LYS A 127 -8.11 -8.15 16.87
CA LYS A 127 -7.51 -9.00 15.84
C LYS A 127 -6.59 -8.17 14.95
N SER A 128 -5.31 -8.55 14.85
CA SER A 128 -4.35 -7.83 14.01
C SER A 128 -4.77 -7.78 12.53
N VAL A 129 -4.60 -6.61 11.91
CA VAL A 129 -5.00 -6.33 10.53
C VAL A 129 -3.82 -5.90 9.69
N CYS A 130 -2.94 -5.02 10.19
CA CYS A 130 -1.83 -4.50 9.39
C CYS A 130 -0.69 -3.98 10.25
N LYS A 131 0.48 -3.82 9.61
CA LYS A 131 1.61 -3.04 10.13
C LYS A 131 1.70 -1.73 9.36
N VAL A 132 1.61 -0.60 10.04
CA VAL A 132 1.67 0.75 9.42
C VAL A 132 2.96 1.45 9.80
N GLY A 133 3.73 1.91 8.81
CA GLY A 133 4.98 2.66 9.01
C GLY A 133 5.11 3.90 8.11
N SER A 134 4.02 4.29 7.46
CA SER A 134 3.92 5.44 6.56
C SER A 134 2.69 6.28 6.89
N GLY A 135 2.69 7.55 6.49
CA GLY A 135 1.60 8.50 6.76
C GLY A 135 1.84 9.39 7.98
N PHE A 136 2.75 8.98 8.87
CA PHE A 136 3.21 9.83 9.98
C PHE A 136 4.04 11.01 9.47
N THR A 137 3.75 12.20 9.99
CA THR A 137 4.66 13.34 9.90
C THR A 137 5.90 13.11 10.78
N ASP A 138 6.95 13.90 10.60
CA ASP A 138 8.12 13.79 11.49
C ASP A 138 7.74 14.16 12.94
N GLU A 139 6.82 15.10 13.15
CA GLU A 139 6.29 15.45 14.48
C GLU A 139 5.50 14.30 15.12
N ASP A 140 4.69 13.58 14.34
CA ASP A 140 3.98 12.38 14.84
C ASP A 140 4.98 11.33 15.34
N LEU A 141 6.06 11.10 14.57
CA LEU A 141 7.09 10.12 14.91
C LEU A 141 7.89 10.54 16.16
N GLU A 142 8.14 11.83 16.34
CA GLU A 142 8.84 12.34 17.52
C GLU A 142 8.04 12.13 18.81
N ARG A 143 6.71 12.24 18.73
CA ARG A 143 5.80 12.08 19.88
C ARG A 143 5.41 10.63 20.16
N LEU A 144 5.65 9.72 19.20
CA LEU A 144 5.16 8.35 19.25
C LEU A 144 5.67 7.58 20.47
N ASP A 145 6.96 7.75 20.81
CA ASP A 145 7.58 7.09 21.95
C ASP A 145 6.90 7.51 23.27
N ASP A 146 6.70 8.81 23.48
CA ASP A 146 6.08 9.36 24.69
C ASP A 146 4.59 9.00 24.78
N MET A 147 3.89 9.00 23.65
CA MET A 147 2.47 8.59 23.60
C MET A 147 2.28 7.11 23.96
N LEU A 148 3.18 6.22 23.51
CA LEU A 148 3.06 4.79 23.75
C LEU A 148 3.58 4.37 25.11
N LYS A 149 4.54 5.10 25.69
CA LYS A 149 5.21 4.77 26.96
C LYS A 149 4.28 4.33 28.09
N PRO A 150 3.11 4.96 28.36
CA PRO A 150 2.20 4.55 29.42
C PRO A 150 1.53 3.18 29.17
N TYR A 151 1.48 2.75 27.91
CA TYR A 151 0.76 1.57 27.46
C TYR A 151 1.68 0.40 27.10
N ILE A 152 3.01 0.56 27.19
CA ILE A 152 3.96 -0.52 26.86
C ILE A 152 3.78 -1.70 27.83
N ARG A 153 3.74 -2.90 27.24
CA ARG A 153 3.60 -4.17 27.96
C ARG A 153 4.78 -5.09 27.63
N GLN A 154 5.23 -5.85 28.63
CA GLN A 154 6.28 -6.87 28.43
C GLN A 154 5.77 -8.10 27.67
N THR A 155 4.49 -8.43 27.85
CA THR A 155 3.84 -9.59 27.25
C THR A 155 2.62 -9.17 26.44
N LYS A 156 2.20 -10.03 25.51
CA LYS A 156 0.98 -9.82 24.71
C LYS A 156 -0.24 -9.61 25.64
N PRO A 157 -1.03 -8.53 25.49
CA PRO A 157 -2.23 -8.33 26.28
C PRO A 157 -3.25 -9.46 26.06
N PRO A 158 -4.05 -9.85 27.07
CA PRO A 158 -5.00 -10.97 26.95
C PRO A 158 -6.04 -10.79 25.85
N ARG A 159 -6.51 -9.55 25.65
CA ARG A 159 -7.49 -9.20 24.60
C ARG A 159 -6.84 -9.07 23.20
N VAL A 160 -5.53 -9.27 23.04
CA VAL A 160 -4.85 -9.13 21.75
C VAL A 160 -4.61 -10.48 21.09
N ASP A 161 -5.14 -10.62 19.88
CA ASP A 161 -4.93 -11.78 19.01
C ASP A 161 -4.12 -11.38 17.78
N SER A 162 -2.85 -11.79 17.77
CA SER A 162 -1.96 -11.65 16.62
C SER A 162 -0.94 -12.78 16.60
N THR A 163 -0.59 -13.24 15.40
CA THR A 163 0.57 -14.11 15.17
C THR A 163 1.85 -13.30 14.95
N MET A 164 1.71 -12.03 14.50
CA MET A 164 2.83 -11.13 14.30
C MET A 164 3.33 -10.63 15.66
N ARG A 165 4.62 -10.86 15.94
CA ARG A 165 5.26 -10.38 17.16
C ARG A 165 5.89 -9.00 16.92
N PRO A 166 5.42 -7.93 17.61
CA PRO A 166 6.07 -6.64 17.60
C PRO A 166 7.34 -6.64 18.47
N ASP A 167 8.14 -5.59 18.35
CA ASP A 167 9.31 -5.39 19.24
C ASP A 167 8.83 -5.10 20.67
N VAL A 168 7.75 -4.33 20.81
CA VAL A 168 7.04 -4.10 22.07
C VAL A 168 5.54 -4.31 21.91
N TRP A 169 4.92 -4.90 22.92
CA TRP A 169 3.47 -4.98 23.01
C TRP A 169 2.91 -3.69 23.60
N VAL A 170 1.70 -3.32 23.18
CA VAL A 170 1.00 -2.11 23.64
C VAL A 170 -0.38 -2.51 24.13
N GLU A 171 -0.77 -2.01 25.31
CA GLU A 171 -2.13 -2.16 25.84
C GLU A 171 -3.12 -1.47 24.88
N PRO A 172 -4.20 -2.15 24.44
CA PRO A 172 -5.20 -1.57 23.55
C PRO A 172 -5.85 -0.33 24.19
N ALA A 173 -5.42 0.86 23.77
CA ALA A 173 -5.87 2.13 24.34
C ALA A 173 -5.97 3.25 23.31
N LEU A 174 -5.09 3.25 22.30
CA LEU A 174 -5.01 4.30 21.29
C LEU A 174 -5.62 3.84 19.97
N VAL A 175 -6.47 4.68 19.39
CA VAL A 175 -7.12 4.46 18.10
C VAL A 175 -6.57 5.43 17.06
N ALA A 176 -6.27 4.93 15.87
CA ALA A 176 -5.84 5.73 14.74
C ALA A 176 -6.70 5.45 13.52
N GLU A 177 -6.97 6.50 12.76
CA GLU A 177 -7.58 6.41 11.45
C GLU A 177 -6.52 6.00 10.42
N ILE A 178 -6.78 4.90 9.72
CA ILE A 178 -5.89 4.26 8.76
C ILE A 178 -6.60 4.18 7.41
N ILE A 179 -5.87 4.49 6.34
CA ILE A 179 -6.27 4.22 4.96
C ILE A 179 -5.35 3.18 4.35
N GLY A 180 -5.79 2.49 3.30
CA GLY A 180 -4.93 1.65 2.47
C GLY A 180 -5.42 1.60 1.03
N ALA A 181 -4.73 0.84 0.19
CA ALA A 181 -5.11 0.69 -1.22
C ALA A 181 -6.29 -0.28 -1.40
N GLU A 182 -6.25 -1.40 -0.68
CA GLU A 182 -7.24 -2.47 -0.77
C GLU A 182 -7.16 -3.39 0.45
N LEU A 183 -8.22 -4.16 0.66
CA LEU A 183 -8.22 -5.31 1.57
C LEU A 183 -7.78 -6.56 0.80
N THR A 184 -6.90 -7.34 1.42
CA THR A 184 -6.27 -8.53 0.82
C THR A 184 -6.27 -9.70 1.79
N LEU A 185 -6.18 -10.92 1.26
CA LEU A 185 -5.96 -12.10 2.09
C LEU A 185 -4.54 -12.08 2.66
N SER A 186 -4.42 -12.44 3.93
CA SER A 186 -3.13 -12.49 4.64
C SER A 186 -2.97 -13.79 5.41
N PRO A 187 -1.83 -14.48 5.29
CA PRO A 187 -1.54 -15.68 6.07
C PRO A 187 -1.14 -15.37 7.53
N ILE A 188 -0.80 -14.12 7.85
CA ILE A 188 -0.21 -13.74 9.14
C ILE A 188 -1.13 -12.86 10.01
N HIS A 189 -2.10 -12.17 9.40
CA HIS A 189 -3.06 -11.36 10.14
C HIS A 189 -4.28 -12.17 10.53
N THR A 190 -4.77 -11.94 11.75
CA THR A 190 -5.79 -12.76 12.43
C THR A 190 -7.21 -12.22 12.27
N CYS A 191 -7.35 -10.97 11.80
CA CYS A 191 -8.65 -10.41 11.47
C CYS A 191 -9.37 -11.28 10.42
N CYS A 192 -10.60 -11.69 10.71
CA CYS A 192 -11.43 -12.52 9.82
C CYS A 192 -10.76 -13.84 9.38
N TYR A 193 -9.89 -14.41 10.23
CA TYR A 193 -9.15 -15.62 9.89
C TYR A 193 -10.09 -16.79 9.59
N GLY A 194 -9.93 -17.39 8.41
CA GLY A 194 -10.76 -18.49 7.94
C GLY A 194 -12.13 -18.08 7.36
N TRP A 195 -12.50 -16.80 7.38
CA TRP A 195 -13.83 -16.36 6.93
C TRP A 195 -13.95 -16.31 5.40
N ALA A 196 -12.91 -15.81 4.73
CA ALA A 196 -12.86 -15.76 3.27
C ALA A 196 -12.19 -17.00 2.65
N LYS A 197 -11.12 -17.48 3.30
CA LYS A 197 -10.30 -18.59 2.84
C LYS A 197 -9.68 -19.30 4.04
N SER A 198 -9.77 -20.62 4.08
CA SER A 198 -9.13 -21.43 5.13
C SER A 198 -7.63 -21.12 5.20
N GLY A 199 -7.11 -20.87 6.41
CA GLY A 199 -5.70 -20.55 6.65
C GLY A 199 -5.28 -19.10 6.35
N ALA A 200 -6.23 -18.19 6.10
CA ALA A 200 -5.94 -16.78 5.88
C ALA A 200 -6.95 -15.85 6.57
N GLY A 201 -6.45 -14.73 7.10
CA GLY A 201 -7.25 -13.58 7.51
C GLY A 201 -7.23 -12.47 6.47
N ILE A 202 -7.63 -11.27 6.87
CA ILE A 202 -7.69 -10.07 6.05
C ILE A 202 -6.66 -9.05 6.55
N SER A 203 -6.02 -8.39 5.59
CA SER A 203 -5.05 -7.31 5.82
C SER A 203 -5.31 -6.13 4.91
N ILE A 204 -4.94 -4.95 5.39
CA ILE A 204 -4.90 -3.74 4.58
C ILE A 204 -3.58 -3.69 3.82
N ARG A 205 -3.64 -3.52 2.49
CA ARG A 205 -2.46 -3.33 1.64
C ARG A 205 -2.07 -1.85 1.61
N PHE A 206 -0.77 -1.59 1.71
CA PHE A 206 -0.19 -0.24 1.77
C PHE A 206 -0.86 0.68 2.81
N PRO A 207 -0.98 0.23 4.06
CA PRO A 207 -1.62 1.02 5.10
C PRO A 207 -0.85 2.32 5.34
N ARG A 208 -1.58 3.42 5.52
CA ARG A 208 -1.05 4.73 5.89
C ARG A 208 -1.83 5.29 7.05
N PHE A 209 -1.10 5.82 8.02
CA PHE A 209 -1.67 6.61 9.10
C PHE A 209 -2.24 7.91 8.55
N ILE A 210 -3.44 8.28 9.00
CA ILE A 210 -4.07 9.58 8.70
C ILE A 210 -3.99 10.49 9.92
N ARG A 211 -4.57 10.04 11.05
CA ARG A 211 -4.59 10.81 12.30
C ARG A 211 -4.95 9.93 13.50
N TRP A 212 -4.65 10.43 14.69
CA TRP A 212 -5.17 9.85 15.94
C TRP A 212 -6.65 10.16 16.13
N ARG A 213 -7.35 9.26 16.82
CA ARG A 213 -8.78 9.36 17.15
C ARG A 213 -8.98 9.39 18.68
N PRO A 214 -8.63 10.50 19.35
CA PRO A 214 -8.82 10.63 20.80
C PRO A 214 -10.30 10.64 21.20
N ASP A 215 -11.19 10.84 20.24
CA ASP A 215 -12.64 10.77 20.36
C ASP A 215 -13.20 9.34 20.39
N LYS A 216 -12.35 8.32 20.16
CA LYS A 216 -12.77 6.91 20.12
C LYS A 216 -12.07 6.08 21.18
N ARG A 217 -12.83 5.19 21.83
CA ARG A 217 -12.26 4.13 22.65
C ARG A 217 -11.85 2.93 21.79
N PRO A 218 -11.01 2.02 22.28
CA PRO A 218 -10.65 0.79 21.57
C PRO A 218 -11.85 -0.02 21.08
N GLU A 219 -12.93 -0.11 21.88
CA GLU A 219 -14.14 -0.86 21.50
C GLU A 219 -15.00 -0.14 20.43
N ASP A 220 -14.72 1.14 20.14
CA ASP A 220 -15.37 1.92 19.07
C ASP A 220 -14.59 1.87 17.74
N ALA A 221 -13.51 1.09 17.70
CA ALA A 221 -12.73 0.83 16.49
C ALA A 221 -13.55 0.04 15.47
N THR A 222 -13.13 0.12 14.21
CA THR A 222 -13.72 -0.69 13.14
C THR A 222 -13.67 -2.16 13.51
N THR A 223 -14.81 -2.82 13.35
CA THR A 223 -14.98 -4.21 13.73
C THR A 223 -14.48 -5.18 12.65
N THR A 224 -14.19 -6.41 13.05
CA THR A 224 -13.87 -7.51 12.12
C THR A 224 -14.99 -7.72 11.08
N LYS A 225 -16.26 -7.64 11.52
CA LYS A 225 -17.43 -7.75 10.65
C LYS A 225 -17.50 -6.62 9.61
N GLU A 226 -17.29 -5.38 10.03
CA GLU A 226 -17.25 -4.23 9.10
C GLU A 226 -16.12 -4.38 8.07
N LEU A 227 -14.91 -4.74 8.50
CA LEU A 227 -13.79 -5.01 7.59
C LEU A 227 -14.11 -6.14 6.61
N PHE A 228 -14.80 -7.19 7.05
CA PHE A 228 -15.18 -8.28 6.17
C PHE A 228 -16.21 -7.85 5.13
N GLU A 229 -17.19 -7.03 5.50
CA GLU A 229 -18.15 -6.48 4.56
C GLU A 229 -17.50 -5.51 3.57
N MET A 230 -16.53 -4.70 4.01
CA MET A 230 -15.69 -3.90 3.10
C MET A 230 -14.96 -4.78 2.08
N TYR A 231 -14.37 -5.89 2.53
CA TYR A 231 -13.68 -6.84 1.65
C TYR A 231 -14.64 -7.47 0.63
N LYS A 232 -15.84 -7.92 1.03
CA LYS A 232 -16.85 -8.45 0.10
C LYS A 232 -17.29 -7.42 -0.93
N ARG A 233 -17.54 -6.17 -0.51
CA ARG A 233 -17.92 -5.07 -1.41
C ARG A 233 -16.82 -4.79 -2.43
N GLN A 234 -15.56 -4.87 -2.03
CA GLN A 234 -14.42 -4.73 -2.93
C GLN A 234 -14.42 -5.84 -4.00
N LEU A 235 -14.64 -7.10 -3.63
CA LEU A 235 -14.70 -8.22 -4.58
C LEU A 235 -15.83 -8.06 -5.60
N ARG A 236 -17.03 -7.67 -5.17
CA ARG A 236 -18.18 -7.45 -6.08
C ARG A 236 -17.89 -6.38 -7.13
N LYS A 237 -17.22 -5.30 -6.76
CA LYS A 237 -16.80 -4.24 -7.71
C LYS A 237 -15.74 -4.71 -8.73
N VAL A 238 -14.99 -5.75 -8.42
CA VAL A 238 -14.03 -6.35 -9.35
C VAL A 238 -14.74 -7.28 -10.34
N GLU A 239 -15.84 -7.92 -9.92
CA GLU A 239 -16.62 -8.86 -10.74
C GLU A 239 -17.63 -8.18 -11.68
N GLU A 240 -18.11 -6.97 -11.36
CA GLU A 240 -19.00 -6.22 -12.25
C GLU A 240 -18.19 -5.59 -13.42
N PRO A 241 -18.41 -6.00 -14.69
CA PRO A 241 -17.84 -5.28 -15.82
C PRO A 241 -18.43 -3.87 -15.83
N LYS A 242 -17.58 -2.84 -15.97
CA LYS A 242 -18.04 -1.47 -16.13
C LYS A 242 -19.03 -1.41 -17.29
N ALA A 243 -20.29 -1.15 -16.99
CA ALA A 243 -21.32 -0.96 -18.00
C ALA A 243 -20.84 0.11 -19.00
N THR A 244 -20.75 -0.26 -20.27
CA THR A 244 -20.39 0.64 -21.37
C THR A 244 -21.38 1.80 -21.37
N PRO A 245 -20.94 3.07 -21.25
CA PRO A 245 -21.85 4.19 -21.42
C PRO A 245 -22.40 4.15 -22.86
N ARG A 246 -23.73 4.26 -22.96
CA ARG A 246 -24.45 4.39 -24.24
C ARG A 246 -24.21 5.76 -24.88
#